data_AF-A0A0B1TRH7-F1
#
_entry.id   AF-A0A0B1TRH7-F1
#
_cell.length_a   1.000
_cell.length_b   1.000
_cell.length_c   1.000
_cell.angle_alpha   90.00
_cell.angle_beta   90.00
_cell.angle_gamma   90.00
#
_symmetry.space_group_name_H-M   'P 1'
#
loop_
_entity.id
_entity.type
_entity.pdbx_description
1 polymer ?
#
loop_
_entity_poly.entity_id
_entity_poly.type
_entity_poly.pdbx_seq_one_letter_code
_entity_poly.pdbx_strand_id
1 'polypeptide(L)' 'MKTFKRDYVYVHDRPDAKTVLSQLAAWFEDYNEVHPHKGLRMLSPREFIRLSATAGCPV' A
#
# COMPACT_ATOMS: atom_id res chain seq x y z
N MET A 1 7.34 9.75 -5.08
CA MET A 1 6.98 8.39 -4.60
C MET A 1 6.52 8.51 -3.15
N LYS A 2 5.33 8.02 -2.78
CA LYS A 2 4.90 7.96 -1.38
C LYS A 2 5.42 6.64 -0.83
N THR A 3 6.32 6.70 0.14
CA THR A 3 6.83 5.51 0.85
C THR A 3 5.74 4.94 1.76
N PHE A 4 5.88 3.67 2.15
CA PHE A 4 5.01 3.04 3.13
C PHE A 4 4.88 3.96 4.35
N LYS A 5 3.64 4.36 4.66
CA LYS A 5 3.41 5.50 5.54
C LYS A 5 3.73 5.09 6.98
N ARG A 6 4.54 5.88 7.69
CA ARG A 6 4.86 5.63 9.09
C ARG A 6 3.61 5.55 9.98
N ASP A 7 2.58 6.33 9.63
CA ASP A 7 1.28 6.30 10.30
C ASP A 7 0.59 4.94 10.19
N TYR A 8 0.82 4.22 9.08
CA TYR A 8 0.27 2.88 8.87
C TYR A 8 0.83 1.90 9.91
N VAL A 9 2.12 2.00 10.24
CA VAL A 9 2.72 1.25 11.35
C VAL A 9 2.20 1.74 12.71
N TYR A 10 1.94 3.04 12.84
CA TYR A 10 1.56 3.65 14.11
C TYR A 10 0.17 3.22 14.61
N VAL A 11 -0.78 3.01 13.69
CA VAL A 11 -2.16 2.59 14.02
C VAL A 11 -2.29 1.15 14.47
N HIS A 12 -1.27 0.32 14.25
CA HIS A 12 -1.26 -1.07 14.71
C HIS A 12 -0.55 -1.21 16.05
N ASP A 13 -0.92 -2.28 16.78
CA ASP A 13 -0.25 -2.69 18.01
C ASP A 13 1.21 -3.07 17.73
N ARG A 14 2.10 -2.53 18.54
CA ARG A 14 3.56 -2.68 18.40
C ARG A 14 4.17 -3.14 19.73
N PRO A 15 3.84 -4.35 20.21
CA PRO A 15 4.27 -4.83 21.51
C PRO A 15 5.79 -5.04 21.57
N ASP A 16 6.42 -5.48 20.47
CA ASP A 16 7.87 -5.68 20.38
C ASP A 16 8.33 -5.69 18.90
N ALA A 17 9.65 -5.56 18.71
CA ALA A 17 10.24 -5.47 17.37
C ALA A 17 10.03 -6.73 16.52
N LYS A 18 10.08 -7.93 17.10
CA LYS A 18 9.91 -9.19 16.35
C LYS A 18 8.49 -9.31 15.83
N THR A 19 7.51 -8.97 16.66
CA THR A 19 6.10 -8.94 16.29
C THR A 19 5.85 -7.95 15.16
N VAL A 20 6.37 -6.72 15.26
CA VAL A 20 6.23 -5.72 14.18
C VAL A 20 6.86 -6.20 12.88
N LEU A 21 8.08 -6.74 12.92
CA LEU A 21 8.76 -7.27 11.73
C LEU A 21 7.96 -8.40 11.07
N SER A 22 7.33 -9.27 11.86
CA SER A 22 6.49 -10.35 11.34
C SER A 22 5.22 -9.85 10.63
N GLN A 23 4.70 -8.69 11.01
CA GLN A 23 3.48 -8.11 10.45
C GLN A 23 3.73 -7.25 9.20
N LEU A 24 4.98 -6.80 8.97
CA LEU A 24 5.31 -5.92 7.84
C LEU A 24 4.85 -6.49 6.50
N ALA A 25 5.04 -7.78 6.26
CA ALA A 25 4.64 -8.41 5.00
C ALA A 25 3.12 -8.28 4.76
N ALA A 26 2.31 -8.54 5.78
CA ALA A 26 0.85 -8.41 5.69
C ALA A 26 0.42 -6.95 5.49
N TRP A 27 1.07 -6.00 6.18
CA TRP A 27 0.78 -4.58 6.02
C TRP A 27 1.16 -4.03 4.66
N PHE A 28 2.27 -4.51 4.07
CA PHE A 28 2.62 -4.16 2.70
C PHE A 28 1.59 -4.69 1.72
N GLU A 29 1.08 -5.90 1.92
CA GLU A 29 0.06 -6.47 1.04
C GLU A 29 -1.26 -5.68 1.12
N ASP A 30 -1.74 -5.38 2.34
CA ASP A 30 -2.95 -4.57 2.53
C ASP A 30 -2.80 -3.16 1.92
N TYR A 31 -1.68 -2.48 2.18
CA TYR A 31 -1.41 -1.17 1.60
C TYR A 31 -1.40 -1.19 0.06
N ASN A 32 -0.84 -2.24 -0.54
CA ASN A 32 -0.62 -2.29 -1.99
C ASN A 32 -1.81 -2.86 -2.78
N GLU A 33 -2.64 -3.72 -2.19
CA GLU A 33 -3.77 -4.38 -2.88
C GLU A 33 -5.15 -3.91 -2.40
N VAL A 34 -5.28 -3.43 -1.15
CA VAL A 34 -6.59 -3.21 -0.53
C VAL A 34 -6.85 -1.74 -0.23
N HIS A 35 -5.87 -1.02 0.33
CA HIS A 35 -6.10 0.32 0.85
C HIS A 35 -6.41 1.35 -0.26
N PRO A 36 -7.58 2.02 -0.22
CA PRO A 36 -7.93 2.98 -1.25
C PRO A 36 -7.23 4.33 -1.01
N HIS A 37 -6.58 4.86 -2.03
CA HIS A 37 -5.90 6.15 -1.92
C HIS A 37 -6.62 7.26 -2.69
N LYS A 38 -6.93 8.36 -1.99
CA LYS A 38 -7.53 9.56 -2.61
C LYS A 38 -6.75 10.07 -3.84
N GLY A 39 -5.42 10.05 -3.76
CA GLY A 39 -4.55 10.46 -4.87
C GLY A 39 -4.50 9.48 -6.05
N LEU A 40 -5.01 8.25 -5.86
CA LEU A 40 -5.09 7.21 -6.87
C LEU A 40 -6.55 6.96 -7.30
N ARG A 41 -7.41 7.98 -7.22
CA ARG A 41 -8.84 7.87 -7.57
C ARG A 41 -9.58 6.80 -6.74
N MET A 42 -9.19 6.66 -5.47
CA MET A 42 -9.69 5.65 -4.53
C MET A 42 -9.34 4.20 -4.88
N LEU A 43 -8.35 3.99 -5.75
CA LEU A 43 -7.77 2.68 -6.03
C LEU A 43 -6.61 2.39 -5.08
N SER A 44 -6.32 1.09 -4.88
CA SER A 44 -5.04 0.66 -4.32
C SER A 44 -3.89 0.91 -5.30
N PRO A 45 -2.64 0.94 -4.83
CA PRO A 45 -1.47 1.14 -5.69
C PRO A 45 -1.38 0.15 -6.84
N ARG A 46 -1.60 -1.14 -6.60
CA ARG A 46 -1.51 -2.15 -7.65
C ARG A 46 -2.69 -2.12 -8.59
N GLU A 47 -3.91 -1.84 -8.12
CA GLU A 47 -5.05 -1.61 -9.02
C GLU A 47 -4.79 -0.43 -9.95
N PHE A 48 -4.26 0.67 -9.42
CA PHE A 48 -3.91 1.84 -10.23
C PHE A 48 -2.86 1.51 -11.29
N ILE A 49 -1.81 0.75 -10.94
CA ILE A 49 -0.77 0.31 -11.90
C ILE A 49 -1.37 -0.61 -12.96
N ARG A 50 -2.18 -1.61 -12.57
CA ARG A 50 -2.84 -2.53 -13.51
C ARG A 50 -3.70 -1.76 -14.52
N LEU A 51 -4.51 -0.82 -14.04
CA LEU A 51 -5.37 0.01 -14.90
C LEU A 51 -4.55 0.94 -15.81
N SER A 52 -3.47 1.52 -15.30
CA SER A 52 -2.57 2.41 -16.07
C SER A 52 -1.78 1.64 -17.13
N ALA A 53 -1.42 0.37 -16.88
CA ALA A 53 -0.75 -0.48 -17.84
C ALA A 53 -1.70 -0.97 -18.96
N THR A 54 -3.00 -1.14 -18.66
CA THR A 54 -4.02 -1.52 -19.65
C THR A 54 -4.57 -0.34 -20.45
N ALA A 55 -4.47 0.88 -19.92
CA ALA A 55 -4.77 2.10 -20.66
C ALA A 55 -3.58 2.38 -21.60
N GLY A 56 -3.61 1.75 -22.78
CA GLY A 56 -2.53 1.79 -23.76
C GLY A 56 -1.95 3.19 -23.95
N CYS A 57 -0.63 3.28 -23.89
CA CYS A 57 0.11 4.46 -24.30
C CYS A 57 -0.22 4.80 -25.76
N PRO A 58 -0.58 6.05 -26.11
CA PRO A 58 0.05 6.67 -27.26
C PRO A 58 1.47 7.04 -26.84
N VAL A 59 2.46 6.42 -27.47
CA VAL A 59 3.86 6.89 -27.47
C VAL A 59 3.95 8.31 -28.02
#